data_AF-A0A8J6NE53-F1
#
_entry.id   AF-A0A8J6NE53-F1
#
_cell.length_a   1.000
_cell.length_b   1.000
_cell.length_c   1.000
_cell.angle_alpha   90.00
_cell.angle_beta   90.00
_cell.angle_gamma   90.00
#
_symmetry.space_group_name_H-M   'P 1'
#
loop_
_entity.id
_entity.type
_entity.pdbx_description
1 polymer ?
#
loop_
_entity_poly.entity_id
_entity_poly.type
_entity_poly.pdbx_seq_one_letter_code
_entity_poly.pdbx_strand_id
1 'polypeptide(L)'
;MTKKYTLMAISFLSAIAITSVATAGVIDSWNMTNVDVEAGPYEVASTYYSTIYDVVDATNGAVAFKYGDVQPPGLKVVNGDPGDVANCIMTTGYNPGFPPFTVDKSCNDPLQFSKRFKLTSKDNGPLDVDYRVVDGAKTSYKILQKWTDATDKRWSAFTVELGFTVNDVFVPSTSGDGLGFSDTRGKYFTNTTSYQAKEDVLSTLFAQGLSGPVDKWHPETGYFDIEERMSYGVVATEDTMTSDGISANYLAVFGEWVNSSAAPIAIFYDDDGDIGTDNLLIANCADADDHVHVGPHSGDDVTGLACDGQWVTFKETPGLDASGAPYHSVGVPQAITLGDLTSGTVHTSIEHAIASSDANPMYMDYIEDAANLGMTFWITVDDNTSWPTPDGFTVRYTPVVVAAPPIPEPEICTGGIDEDLDGLVDCADTLDCATDPACDFPPPADELCDGMDGDGDGLVDCADPDCEGVDMGAGVCGPEGKFDTCSDDFDNDGDGDVDCIDGGCSKNKSCR
;
A
#
# COMPACT_ATOMS: atom_id res chain seq x y z
N MET A 1 59.92 -82.04 15.71
CA MET A 1 59.11 -81.21 14.79
C MET A 1 58.39 -80.16 15.63
N THR A 2 58.88 -78.93 15.62
CA THR A 2 58.36 -77.82 16.44
C THR A 2 58.31 -76.61 15.53
N LYS A 3 57.11 -76.23 15.08
CA LYS A 3 56.91 -75.00 14.28
C LYS A 3 56.57 -73.85 15.24
N LYS A 4 57.43 -72.82 15.23
CA LYS A 4 57.17 -71.51 15.82
C LYS A 4 56.20 -70.75 14.91
N TYR A 5 55.16 -70.16 15.48
CA TYR A 5 54.30 -69.18 14.82
C TYR A 5 54.70 -67.78 15.29
N THR A 6 55.10 -66.92 14.36
CA THR A 6 55.34 -65.50 14.60
C THR A 6 54.03 -64.76 14.32
N LEU A 7 53.48 -64.09 15.34
CA LEU A 7 52.36 -63.16 15.18
C LEU A 7 52.87 -61.88 14.51
N MET A 8 52.24 -61.48 13.41
CA MET A 8 52.44 -60.18 12.77
C MET A 8 51.22 -59.31 13.13
N ALA A 9 51.43 -58.28 13.95
CA ALA A 9 50.38 -57.33 14.29
C ALA A 9 50.24 -56.30 13.15
N ILE A 10 49.09 -56.30 12.49
CA ILE A 10 48.72 -55.29 11.49
C ILE A 10 47.98 -54.19 12.24
N SER A 11 48.61 -53.02 12.36
CA SER A 11 47.99 -51.81 12.89
C SER A 11 47.12 -51.19 11.81
N PHE A 12 45.80 -51.27 11.94
CA PHE A 12 44.86 -50.49 11.15
C PHE A 12 44.80 -49.08 11.73
N LEU A 13 45.48 -48.13 11.07
CA LEU A 13 45.26 -46.71 11.30
C LEU A 13 43.93 -46.35 10.62
N SER A 14 42.83 -46.40 11.37
CA SER A 14 41.56 -45.80 10.93
C SER A 14 41.75 -44.28 10.86
N ALA A 15 41.86 -43.74 9.65
CA ALA A 15 41.69 -42.32 9.42
C ALA A 15 40.23 -41.98 9.71
N ILE A 16 39.95 -41.43 10.89
CA ILE A 16 38.69 -40.74 11.17
C ILE A 16 38.73 -39.50 10.28
N ALA A 17 37.99 -39.53 9.18
CA ALA A 17 37.63 -38.33 8.46
C ALA A 17 36.77 -37.50 9.41
N ILE A 18 37.36 -36.49 10.04
CA ILE A 18 36.60 -35.42 10.67
C ILE A 18 36.00 -34.64 9.50
N THR A 19 34.79 -35.00 9.10
CA THR A 19 33.98 -34.12 8.25
C THR A 19 33.81 -32.83 9.03
N SER A 20 34.42 -31.75 8.55
CA SER A 20 34.09 -30.40 9.02
C SER A 20 32.58 -30.28 9.00
N VAL A 21 31.98 -30.06 10.17
CA VAL A 21 30.56 -29.72 10.28
C VAL A 21 30.37 -28.49 9.39
N ALA A 22 29.39 -28.54 8.48
CA ALA A 22 29.15 -27.47 7.53
C ALA A 22 29.07 -26.12 8.27
N THR A 23 29.78 -25.11 7.78
CA THR A 23 29.82 -23.74 8.28
C THR A 23 28.59 -22.98 7.77
N ALA A 24 27.39 -23.46 8.10
CA ALA A 24 26.17 -22.73 7.80
C ALA A 24 25.78 -21.85 9.00
N GLY A 25 24.88 -20.89 8.81
CA GLY A 25 24.45 -19.99 9.87
C GLY A 25 23.09 -20.34 10.46
N VAL A 26 22.95 -20.05 11.75
CA VAL A 26 21.69 -20.04 12.51
C VAL A 26 21.47 -18.63 12.99
N ILE A 27 20.27 -18.07 12.78
CA ILE A 27 19.91 -16.77 13.35
C ILE A 27 19.78 -16.95 14.86
N ASP A 28 20.68 -16.34 15.61
CA ASP A 28 20.72 -16.44 17.05
C ASP A 28 19.74 -15.45 17.70
N SER A 29 19.81 -14.19 17.28
CA SER A 29 19.10 -13.10 17.93
C SER A 29 18.91 -11.89 17.02
N TRP A 30 17.98 -11.01 17.40
CA TRP A 30 17.92 -9.65 16.88
C TRP A 30 19.14 -8.87 17.38
N ASN A 31 19.85 -8.18 16.47
CA ASN A 31 21.00 -7.38 16.87
C ASN A 31 20.53 -6.06 17.49
N MET A 32 20.60 -5.99 18.82
CA MET A 32 20.16 -4.82 19.59
C MET A 32 21.22 -3.70 19.70
N THR A 33 22.35 -3.78 18.98
CA THR A 33 23.46 -2.84 19.17
C THR A 33 23.09 -1.39 18.81
N ASN A 34 22.23 -1.21 17.81
CA ASN A 34 21.71 0.09 17.37
C ASN A 34 20.24 0.31 17.78
N VAL A 35 19.76 -0.41 18.79
CA VAL A 35 18.35 -0.36 19.20
C VAL A 35 18.23 0.20 20.61
N ASP A 36 17.41 1.24 20.75
CA ASP A 36 17.02 1.81 22.05
C ASP A 36 15.59 1.41 22.37
N VAL A 37 15.42 0.64 23.45
CA VAL A 37 14.12 0.16 23.91
C VAL A 37 13.59 1.15 24.93
N GLU A 38 12.44 1.75 24.65
CA GLU A 38 11.80 2.69 25.56
C GLU A 38 11.67 2.11 26.97
N ALA A 39 12.16 2.84 27.96
CA ALA A 39 12.21 2.36 29.33
C ALA A 39 10.85 2.46 30.03
N GLY A 40 10.50 1.43 30.82
CA GLY A 40 9.31 1.44 31.65
C GLY A 40 9.36 2.43 32.83
N PRO A 41 8.30 2.49 33.66
CA PRO A 41 7.26 1.47 33.82
C PRO A 41 6.32 1.38 32.61
N TYR A 42 5.96 0.15 32.24
CA TYR A 42 5.02 -0.09 31.15
C TYR A 42 3.58 -0.17 31.67
N GLU A 43 2.67 0.48 30.95
CA GLU A 43 1.24 0.45 31.19
C GLU A 43 0.57 -0.50 30.20
N VAL A 44 -0.34 -1.35 30.70
CA VAL A 44 -1.05 -2.33 29.86
C VAL A 44 -1.88 -1.58 28.82
N ALA A 45 -1.92 -2.14 27.60
CA ALA A 45 -2.56 -1.57 26.42
C ALA A 45 -1.94 -0.26 25.88
N SER A 46 -0.82 0.21 26.43
CA SER A 46 -0.06 1.34 25.88
C SER A 46 0.98 0.87 24.85
N THR A 47 1.19 1.67 23.80
CA THR A 47 2.18 1.41 22.76
C THR A 47 3.53 2.05 23.12
N TYR A 48 4.59 1.27 23.00
CA TYR A 48 5.98 1.66 23.23
C TYR A 48 6.84 1.28 22.01
N TYR A 49 8.06 1.83 21.94
CA TYR A 49 8.94 1.62 20.79
C TYR A 49 10.32 1.10 21.17
N SER A 50 10.82 0.16 20.37
CA SER A 50 12.24 -0.15 20.26
C SER A 50 12.78 0.54 19.01
N THR A 51 13.32 1.75 19.19
CA THR A 51 13.78 2.63 18.11
C THR A 51 15.08 2.10 17.51
N ILE A 52 15.13 2.00 16.18
CA ILE A 52 16.28 1.48 15.45
C ILE A 52 17.04 2.65 14.84
N TYR A 53 18.33 2.78 15.13
CA TYR A 53 19.17 3.86 14.61
C TYR A 53 20.00 3.36 13.43
N ASP A 54 19.78 3.91 12.24
CA ASP A 54 20.54 3.56 11.03
C ASP A 54 21.91 4.23 11.02
N VAL A 55 22.01 5.43 11.61
CA VAL A 55 23.26 6.15 11.91
C VAL A 55 23.15 6.80 13.29
N VAL A 56 24.26 7.28 13.83
CA VAL A 56 24.29 7.94 15.14
C VAL A 56 23.25 9.06 15.20
N ASP A 57 22.29 8.93 16.12
CA ASP A 57 21.20 9.88 16.40
C ASP A 57 20.18 10.11 15.27
N ALA A 58 20.10 9.23 14.25
CA ALA A 58 19.03 9.25 13.26
C ALA A 58 18.41 7.86 13.06
N THR A 59 17.09 7.84 12.89
CA THR A 59 16.27 6.63 12.79
C THR A 59 15.28 6.81 11.65
N ASN A 60 15.08 5.79 10.82
CA ASN A 60 13.94 5.75 9.90
C ASN A 60 12.74 4.99 10.49
N GLY A 61 12.85 4.41 11.69
CA GLY A 61 11.78 3.60 12.26
C GLY A 61 12.10 2.82 13.53
N ALA A 62 11.15 1.96 13.91
CA ALA A 62 11.17 1.25 15.18
C ALA A 62 10.42 -0.08 15.08
N VAL A 63 10.62 -0.94 16.08
CA VAL A 63 9.66 -2.00 16.40
C VAL A 63 8.68 -1.45 17.44
N ALA A 64 7.41 -1.29 17.06
CA ALA A 64 6.34 -0.89 17.97
C ALA A 64 5.78 -2.11 18.73
N PHE A 65 5.47 -1.95 20.00
CA PHE A 65 4.80 -2.99 20.79
C PHE A 65 3.76 -2.41 21.74
N LYS A 66 2.55 -2.99 21.73
CA LYS A 66 1.49 -2.68 22.69
C LYS A 66 1.68 -3.56 23.92
N TYR A 67 2.04 -2.98 25.05
CA TYR A 67 2.40 -3.75 26.25
C TYR A 67 1.19 -4.50 26.82
N GLY A 68 1.40 -5.77 27.17
CA GLY A 68 0.34 -6.67 27.63
C GLY A 68 0.78 -8.11 27.45
N ASP A 69 0.13 -8.83 26.54
CA ASP A 69 0.62 -10.14 26.09
C ASP A 69 1.92 -10.01 25.31
N VAL A 70 2.19 -8.87 24.67
CA VAL A 70 3.49 -8.51 24.10
C VAL A 70 4.36 -7.83 25.17
N GLN A 71 5.63 -8.22 25.20
CA GLN A 71 6.63 -7.74 26.16
C GLN A 71 7.77 -7.02 25.42
N PRO A 72 8.55 -6.12 26.04
CA PRO A 72 9.72 -5.56 25.38
C PRO A 72 10.74 -6.65 24.99
N PRO A 73 11.51 -6.49 23.89
CA PRO A 73 11.55 -5.32 23.00
C PRO A 73 10.59 -5.38 21.80
N GLY A 74 9.62 -6.30 21.76
CA GLY A 74 8.64 -6.41 20.67
C GLY A 74 9.03 -7.31 19.50
N LEU A 75 10.29 -7.78 19.43
CA LEU A 75 10.78 -8.71 18.40
C LEU A 75 11.70 -9.75 19.03
N LYS A 76 11.56 -11.01 18.61
CA LYS A 76 12.45 -12.12 18.97
C LYS A 76 12.69 -13.07 17.80
N VAL A 77 13.79 -13.80 17.91
CA VAL A 77 14.08 -14.97 17.09
C VAL A 77 13.75 -16.21 17.91
N VAL A 78 13.03 -17.16 17.32
CA VAL A 78 12.67 -18.44 17.94
C VAL A 78 13.34 -19.56 17.16
N ASN A 79 14.07 -20.41 17.88
CA ASN A 79 14.79 -21.56 17.34
C ASN A 79 14.27 -22.86 17.98
N GLY A 80 14.01 -23.88 17.15
CA GLY A 80 13.64 -25.22 17.62
C GLY A 80 12.26 -25.30 18.30
N ASP A 81 11.32 -24.48 17.87
CA ASP A 81 9.93 -24.48 18.35
C ASP A 81 9.25 -25.82 18.01
N PRO A 82 8.55 -26.47 18.96
CA PRO A 82 7.84 -27.72 18.68
C PRO A 82 6.64 -27.48 17.76
N GLY A 83 6.61 -28.17 16.62
CA GLY A 83 5.49 -28.10 15.68
C GLY A 83 5.92 -28.19 14.23
N ASP A 84 5.08 -27.67 13.33
CA ASP A 84 5.31 -27.68 11.89
C ASP A 84 6.34 -26.62 11.46
N VAL A 85 6.40 -25.50 12.19
CA VAL A 85 7.37 -24.42 11.99
C VAL A 85 8.39 -24.44 13.12
N ALA A 86 9.60 -24.93 12.83
CA ALA A 86 10.65 -25.05 13.83
C ALA A 86 11.33 -23.72 14.18
N ASN A 87 11.43 -22.79 13.23
CA ASN A 87 12.10 -21.50 13.47
C ASN A 87 11.30 -20.34 12.86
N CYS A 88 11.23 -19.24 13.59
CA CYS A 88 10.57 -18.03 13.12
C CYS A 88 11.16 -16.76 13.74
N ILE A 89 10.89 -15.63 13.10
CA ILE A 89 11.11 -14.30 13.67
C ILE A 89 9.72 -13.69 13.88
N MET A 90 9.44 -13.35 15.13
CA MET A 90 8.09 -13.03 15.58
C MET A 90 8.13 -12.06 16.77
N THR A 91 6.97 -11.61 17.25
CA THR A 91 6.93 -10.75 18.44
C THR A 91 7.27 -11.52 19.73
N THR A 92 7.71 -10.79 20.73
CA THR A 92 7.97 -11.24 22.11
C THR A 92 6.70 -11.42 22.94
N GLY A 93 6.88 -11.97 24.14
CA GLY A 93 5.85 -12.06 25.17
C GLY A 93 5.16 -13.42 25.22
N TYR A 94 3.96 -13.40 25.77
CA TYR A 94 3.22 -14.57 26.23
C TYR A 94 2.01 -14.86 25.36
N ASN A 95 1.64 -16.13 25.34
CA ASN A 95 0.48 -16.62 24.63
C ASN A 95 -0.81 -16.17 25.37
N PRO A 96 -1.69 -15.38 24.71
CA PRO A 96 -2.91 -14.86 25.35
C PRO A 96 -3.96 -15.93 25.67
N GLY A 97 -3.96 -17.08 24.98
CA GLY A 97 -4.90 -18.17 25.25
C GLY A 97 -4.60 -19.00 26.49
N PHE A 98 -3.50 -18.73 27.21
CA PHE A 98 -3.15 -19.40 28.47
C PHE A 98 -2.97 -18.41 29.64
N PRO A 99 -4.06 -17.88 30.21
CA PRO A 99 -3.99 -17.15 31.48
C PRO A 99 -3.39 -18.03 32.58
N PRO A 100 -2.41 -17.56 33.37
CA PRO A 100 -2.04 -16.17 33.63
C PRO A 100 -0.83 -15.66 32.81
N PHE A 101 -0.74 -15.96 31.51
CA PHE A 101 0.30 -15.50 30.60
C PHE A 101 1.71 -15.98 31.00
N THR A 102 1.84 -17.27 31.29
CA THR A 102 3.11 -17.90 31.70
C THR A 102 3.75 -18.75 30.62
N VAL A 103 3.11 -18.87 29.47
CA VAL A 103 3.58 -19.66 28.33
C VAL A 103 4.05 -18.69 27.27
N ASP A 104 5.31 -18.83 26.85
CA ASP A 104 5.88 -17.98 25.79
C ASP A 104 5.15 -18.20 24.47
N LYS A 105 5.01 -17.12 23.67
CA LYS A 105 4.51 -17.24 22.30
C LYS A 105 5.39 -18.18 21.47
N SER A 106 4.77 -19.03 20.68
CA SER A 106 5.36 -20.01 19.78
C SER A 106 5.08 -19.67 18.31
N CYS A 107 5.94 -20.12 17.39
CA CYS A 107 5.76 -19.97 15.95
C CYS A 107 4.43 -20.62 15.49
N ASN A 108 4.05 -21.70 16.17
CA ASN A 108 2.91 -22.56 15.86
C ASN A 108 1.64 -22.23 16.66
N ASP A 109 1.67 -21.19 17.50
CA ASP A 109 0.44 -20.73 18.18
C ASP A 109 -0.66 -20.40 17.14
N PRO A 110 -1.95 -20.52 17.49
CA PRO A 110 -3.02 -20.29 16.51
C PRO A 110 -3.07 -18.85 15.98
N LEU A 111 -3.97 -18.60 15.03
CA LEU A 111 -4.27 -17.25 14.54
C LEU A 111 -4.91 -16.40 15.64
N GLN A 112 -4.71 -15.08 15.59
CA GLN A 112 -5.09 -14.08 16.62
C GLN A 112 -4.30 -14.11 17.94
N PHE A 113 -3.16 -14.81 18.01
CA PHE A 113 -2.30 -14.84 19.20
C PHE A 113 -1.22 -13.73 19.18
N SER A 114 -1.51 -12.62 18.51
CA SER A 114 -0.59 -11.48 18.37
C SER A 114 0.83 -11.88 17.99
N LYS A 115 1.03 -12.78 17.01
CA LYS A 115 2.36 -13.34 16.71
C LYS A 115 3.27 -12.41 15.90
N ARG A 116 2.70 -11.44 15.20
CA ARG A 116 3.44 -10.58 14.27
C ARG A 116 4.14 -9.46 15.04
N PHE A 117 5.46 -9.31 14.87
CA PHE A 117 6.13 -8.10 15.35
C PHE A 117 5.72 -6.92 14.46
N LYS A 118 5.62 -5.72 15.03
CA LYS A 118 5.21 -4.52 14.28
C LYS A 118 6.44 -3.68 13.96
N LEU A 119 6.89 -3.71 12.71
CA LEU A 119 7.85 -2.74 12.20
C LEU A 119 7.10 -1.47 11.84
N THR A 120 7.64 -0.31 12.16
CA THR A 120 7.02 0.98 11.90
C THR A 120 8.05 1.93 11.31
N SER A 121 7.85 2.38 10.08
CA SER A 121 8.68 3.44 9.51
C SER A 121 8.14 4.78 9.96
N LYS A 122 9.01 5.61 10.52
CA LYS A 122 8.71 6.98 10.98
C LYS A 122 9.18 8.03 9.98
N ASP A 123 10.11 7.67 9.11
CA ASP A 123 10.56 8.47 7.98
C ASP A 123 10.48 7.65 6.68
N ASN A 124 10.48 8.36 5.55
CA ASN A 124 10.39 7.77 4.20
C ASN A 124 11.72 7.17 3.68
N GLY A 125 12.72 7.01 4.54
CA GLY A 125 14.00 6.41 4.21
C GLY A 125 14.02 4.89 4.37
N PRO A 126 15.11 4.22 3.96
CA PRO A 126 15.31 2.80 4.21
C PRO A 126 15.45 2.53 5.71
N LEU A 127 14.76 1.50 6.20
CA LEU A 127 14.84 1.03 7.58
C LEU A 127 15.55 -0.32 7.63
N ASP A 128 16.68 -0.39 8.35
CA ASP A 128 17.53 -1.58 8.42
C ASP A 128 17.32 -2.36 9.72
N VAL A 129 16.99 -3.65 9.62
CA VAL A 129 16.85 -4.55 10.76
C VAL A 129 17.97 -5.58 10.75
N ASP A 130 18.88 -5.47 11.71
CA ASP A 130 20.08 -6.31 11.79
C ASP A 130 19.87 -7.57 12.62
N TYR A 131 20.37 -8.71 12.16
CA TYR A 131 20.30 -9.99 12.86
C TYR A 131 21.68 -10.56 13.12
N ARG A 132 21.84 -11.20 14.29
CA ARG A 132 23.06 -11.95 14.63
C ARG A 132 22.95 -13.39 14.15
N VAL A 133 24.03 -13.88 13.57
CA VAL A 133 24.17 -15.25 13.06
C VAL A 133 25.33 -15.94 13.77
N VAL A 134 25.13 -17.20 14.12
CA VAL A 134 26.15 -18.09 14.71
C VAL A 134 26.32 -19.33 13.86
N ASP A 135 27.47 -19.98 13.98
CA ASP A 135 27.76 -21.23 13.27
C ASP A 135 26.74 -22.34 13.64
N GLY A 136 26.23 -23.03 12.63
CA GLY A 136 25.28 -24.11 12.77
C GLY A 136 24.96 -24.80 11.44
N ALA A 137 23.79 -25.42 11.37
CA ALA A 137 23.30 -26.03 10.14
C ALA A 137 22.47 -25.01 9.34
N LYS A 138 22.32 -25.27 8.03
CA LYS A 138 21.38 -24.52 7.19
C LYS A 138 20.01 -24.46 7.86
N THR A 139 19.48 -23.25 8.04
CA THR A 139 18.21 -23.03 8.72
C THR A 139 17.33 -22.03 7.98
N SER A 140 16.03 -22.30 8.00
CA SER A 140 15.00 -21.43 7.42
C SER A 140 14.10 -20.89 8.52
N TYR A 141 13.78 -19.61 8.46
CA TYR A 141 12.99 -18.87 9.43
C TYR A 141 11.76 -18.29 8.77
N LYS A 142 10.59 -18.60 9.32
CA LYS A 142 9.35 -17.91 8.95
C LYS A 142 9.33 -16.52 9.56
N ILE A 143 9.13 -15.50 8.76
CA ILE A 143 8.97 -14.12 9.23
C ILE A 143 7.49 -13.84 9.42
N LEU A 144 7.12 -13.42 10.63
CA LEU A 144 5.76 -13.02 10.99
C LEU A 144 5.79 -11.54 11.38
N GLN A 145 5.42 -10.68 10.44
CA GLN A 145 5.55 -9.24 10.58
C GLN A 145 4.24 -8.51 10.24
N LYS A 146 4.04 -7.35 10.87
CA LYS A 146 3.23 -6.24 10.35
C LYS A 146 4.18 -5.08 10.08
N TRP A 147 4.01 -4.39 8.96
CA TRP A 147 4.73 -3.15 8.67
C TRP A 147 3.72 -2.00 8.62
N THR A 148 4.00 -0.93 9.36
CA THR A 148 3.18 0.27 9.44
C THR A 148 3.90 1.42 8.77
N ASP A 149 3.20 2.11 7.88
CA ASP A 149 3.58 3.45 7.44
C ASP A 149 3.15 4.44 8.52
N ALA A 150 4.09 4.99 9.28
CA ALA A 150 3.83 6.08 10.23
C ALA A 150 4.56 7.37 9.80
N THR A 151 4.75 7.53 8.48
CA THR A 151 5.41 8.69 7.88
C THR A 151 4.40 9.79 7.50
N ASP A 152 4.89 10.85 6.90
CA ASP A 152 4.10 12.00 6.42
C ASP A 152 3.55 11.82 5.00
N LYS A 153 3.93 10.75 4.28
CA LYS A 153 3.57 10.55 2.86
C LYS A 153 3.02 9.16 2.62
N ARG A 154 2.17 9.03 1.60
CA ARG A 154 1.68 7.72 1.16
C ARG A 154 2.74 6.99 0.34
N TRP A 155 2.68 5.66 0.35
CA TRP A 155 3.58 4.81 -0.42
C TRP A 155 2.85 4.11 -1.56
N SER A 156 3.47 4.10 -2.74
CA SER A 156 2.96 3.39 -3.93
C SER A 156 3.50 1.97 -4.05
N ALA A 157 4.66 1.73 -3.47
CA ALA A 157 5.40 0.48 -3.57
C ALA A 157 6.44 0.39 -2.43
N PHE A 158 7.16 -0.72 -2.38
CA PHE A 158 8.32 -0.90 -1.51
C PHE A 158 9.27 -1.96 -2.08
N THR A 159 10.50 -1.96 -1.58
CA THR A 159 11.44 -3.07 -1.71
C THR A 159 11.85 -3.59 -0.33
N VAL A 160 12.07 -4.89 -0.24
CA VAL A 160 12.74 -5.53 0.89
C VAL A 160 13.98 -6.25 0.38
N GLU A 161 15.14 -5.92 0.92
CA GLU A 161 16.44 -6.42 0.45
C GLU A 161 17.19 -7.12 1.58
N LEU A 162 17.88 -8.20 1.25
CA LEU A 162 18.86 -8.82 2.12
C LEU A 162 20.23 -8.23 1.85
N GLY A 163 21.06 -8.16 2.88
CA GLY A 163 22.41 -7.60 2.76
C GLY A 163 23.15 -7.55 4.08
N PHE A 164 24.13 -6.66 4.16
CA PHE A 164 25.08 -6.57 5.25
C PHE A 164 25.37 -5.11 5.59
N THR A 165 25.36 -4.76 6.87
CA THR A 165 25.83 -3.45 7.33
C THR A 165 27.36 -3.46 7.51
N VAL A 166 28.08 -2.76 6.64
CA VAL A 166 29.55 -2.66 6.66
C VAL A 166 29.97 -1.21 6.86
N ASN A 167 30.48 -0.88 8.04
CA ASN A 167 30.82 0.50 8.43
C ASN A 167 29.62 1.45 8.27
N ASP A 168 28.47 1.07 8.83
CA ASP A 168 27.21 1.84 8.80
C ASP A 168 26.67 2.08 7.36
N VAL A 169 27.10 1.27 6.40
CA VAL A 169 26.61 1.30 5.02
C VAL A 169 26.07 -0.08 4.65
N PHE A 170 24.82 -0.11 4.18
CA PHE A 170 24.22 -1.32 3.64
C PHE A 170 24.89 -1.74 2.33
N VAL A 171 25.28 -3.01 2.29
CA VAL A 171 25.84 -3.71 1.14
C VAL A 171 24.86 -4.82 0.78
N PRO A 172 24.18 -4.75 -0.38
CA PRO A 172 23.23 -5.79 -0.79
C PRO A 172 23.88 -7.18 -0.85
N SER A 173 23.11 -8.21 -0.52
CA SER A 173 23.49 -9.61 -0.73
C SER A 173 23.56 -9.93 -2.21
N THR A 174 24.21 -11.03 -2.55
CA THR A 174 24.36 -11.47 -3.93
C THR A 174 24.06 -12.95 -4.05
N SER A 175 23.38 -13.34 -5.12
CA SER A 175 23.02 -14.73 -5.39
C SER A 175 24.13 -15.75 -5.11
N GLY A 176 23.78 -16.77 -4.32
CA GLY A 176 24.65 -17.86 -3.93
C GLY A 176 25.61 -17.54 -2.78
N ASP A 177 25.43 -16.43 -2.08
CA ASP A 177 26.23 -16.07 -0.89
C ASP A 177 25.77 -16.78 0.40
N GLY A 178 24.73 -17.61 0.33
CA GLY A 178 24.21 -18.38 1.47
C GLY A 178 23.14 -17.65 2.27
N LEU A 179 22.72 -16.45 1.86
CA LEU A 179 21.57 -15.72 2.40
C LEU A 179 20.49 -15.63 1.31
N GLY A 180 19.22 -15.84 1.67
CA GLY A 180 18.17 -15.61 0.68
C GLY A 180 16.75 -15.81 1.17
N PHE A 181 15.81 -15.13 0.50
CA PHE A 181 14.40 -15.41 0.59
C PHE A 181 14.10 -16.79 -0.03
N SER A 182 13.25 -17.56 0.63
CA SER A 182 13.10 -18.98 0.29
C SER A 182 11.68 -19.52 0.45
N ASP A 183 11.46 -20.74 -0.03
CA ASP A 183 10.29 -21.53 0.37
C ASP A 183 10.44 -22.09 1.79
N THR A 184 9.41 -22.80 2.26
CA THR A 184 9.35 -23.45 3.59
C THR A 184 10.40 -24.55 3.80
N ARG A 185 11.15 -24.94 2.77
CA ARG A 185 12.21 -25.96 2.79
C ARG A 185 13.59 -25.38 2.54
N GLY A 186 13.71 -24.05 2.53
CA GLY A 186 14.96 -23.36 2.32
C GLY A 186 15.49 -23.40 0.89
N LYS A 187 14.61 -23.59 -0.09
CA LYS A 187 14.94 -23.37 -1.51
C LYS A 187 14.79 -21.88 -1.82
N TYR A 188 15.88 -21.23 -2.23
CA TYR A 188 15.84 -19.82 -2.60
C TYR A 188 14.88 -19.55 -3.76
N PHE A 189 14.23 -18.40 -3.69
CA PHE A 189 13.39 -17.91 -4.77
C PHE A 189 14.24 -17.49 -5.96
N THR A 190 13.61 -17.51 -7.13
CA THR A 190 14.25 -17.12 -8.40
C THR A 190 13.42 -16.07 -9.11
N ASN A 191 12.09 -16.26 -9.10
CA ASN A 191 11.11 -15.27 -9.52
C ASN A 191 9.72 -15.73 -9.03
N THR A 192 9.50 -15.71 -7.71
CA THR A 192 8.25 -16.18 -7.08
C THR A 192 7.34 -15.00 -6.83
N THR A 193 6.06 -15.06 -7.23
CA THR A 193 5.09 -13.99 -6.94
C THR A 193 4.18 -14.37 -5.77
N SER A 194 3.78 -13.38 -4.97
CA SER A 194 2.85 -13.58 -3.85
C SER A 194 1.48 -14.10 -4.30
N TYR A 195 1.01 -13.71 -5.49
CA TYR A 195 -0.26 -14.17 -6.08
C TYR A 195 -0.31 -15.67 -6.37
N GLN A 196 0.85 -16.29 -6.62
CA GLN A 196 0.96 -17.72 -6.94
C GLN A 196 1.46 -18.54 -5.75
N ALA A 197 2.04 -17.88 -4.76
CA ALA A 197 2.50 -18.51 -3.54
C ALA A 197 1.32 -18.79 -2.60
N LYS A 198 1.50 -19.77 -1.73
CA LYS A 198 0.60 -19.92 -0.58
C LYS A 198 0.88 -18.80 0.42
N GLU A 199 -0.14 -18.37 1.14
CA GLU A 199 0.01 -17.29 2.12
C GLU A 199 1.02 -17.62 3.24
N ASP A 200 1.20 -18.90 3.57
CA ASP A 200 2.18 -19.34 4.56
C ASP A 200 3.63 -19.34 4.05
N VAL A 201 3.83 -19.16 2.74
CA VAL A 201 5.12 -19.11 2.04
C VAL A 201 5.51 -17.67 1.72
N LEU A 202 4.67 -16.92 1.03
CA LEU A 202 4.91 -15.51 0.64
C LEU A 202 3.57 -14.78 0.51
N SER A 203 3.33 -13.79 1.37
CA SER A 203 2.13 -12.94 1.32
C SER A 203 2.34 -11.58 1.94
N THR A 204 1.60 -10.61 1.42
CA THR A 204 1.58 -9.21 1.83
C THR A 204 0.13 -8.74 1.82
N LEU A 205 -0.57 -8.93 2.94
CA LEU A 205 -2.02 -8.81 3.05
C LEU A 205 -2.38 -7.79 4.13
N PHE A 206 -3.35 -6.93 3.84
CA PHE A 206 -4.03 -6.13 4.85
C PHE A 206 -4.99 -7.01 5.68
N ALA A 207 -5.55 -6.45 6.75
CA ALA A 207 -6.43 -7.18 7.66
C ALA A 207 -7.65 -7.76 6.93
N GLN A 208 -8.03 -9.00 7.26
CA GLN A 208 -9.16 -9.67 6.61
C GLN A 208 -10.47 -8.93 6.85
N GLY A 209 -10.64 -8.34 8.05
CA GLY A 209 -11.84 -7.59 8.41
C GLY A 209 -12.10 -6.39 7.50
N LEU A 210 -11.08 -5.85 6.80
CA LEU A 210 -11.26 -4.82 5.79
C LEU A 210 -11.78 -5.40 4.48
N SER A 211 -11.24 -6.54 4.04
CA SER A 211 -11.52 -7.10 2.72
C SER A 211 -11.18 -8.58 2.65
N GLY A 212 -12.09 -9.39 2.11
CA GLY A 212 -11.86 -10.80 1.81
C GLY A 212 -13.10 -11.67 1.98
N PRO A 213 -13.07 -12.89 1.41
CA PRO A 213 -14.15 -13.84 1.57
C PRO A 213 -14.14 -14.46 2.98
N VAL A 214 -15.26 -15.07 3.35
CA VAL A 214 -15.34 -15.93 4.54
C VAL A 214 -14.29 -17.03 4.43
N ASP A 215 -13.54 -17.23 5.51
CA ASP A 215 -12.61 -18.34 5.60
C ASP A 215 -12.77 -19.09 6.94
N LYS A 216 -11.90 -20.05 7.19
CA LYS A 216 -11.94 -20.89 8.40
C LYS A 216 -11.85 -20.06 9.70
N TRP A 217 -11.16 -18.93 9.65
CA TRP A 217 -10.77 -18.11 10.78
C TRP A 217 -11.53 -16.79 10.85
N HIS A 218 -12.14 -16.37 9.74
CA HIS A 218 -12.97 -15.19 9.65
C HIS A 218 -14.37 -15.61 9.16
N PRO A 219 -15.33 -15.79 10.08
CA PRO A 219 -16.67 -16.30 9.73
C PRO A 219 -17.52 -15.27 8.98
N GLU A 220 -17.06 -14.02 8.90
CA GLU A 220 -17.67 -12.95 8.13
C GLU A 220 -16.76 -12.51 6.97
N THR A 221 -17.39 -11.94 5.94
CA THR A 221 -16.67 -11.30 4.84
C THR A 221 -16.04 -9.99 5.31
N GLY A 222 -15.01 -9.53 4.61
CA GLY A 222 -14.46 -8.20 4.79
C GLY A 222 -15.51 -7.10 4.62
N TYR A 223 -15.24 -5.95 5.22
CA TYR A 223 -16.14 -4.81 5.23
C TYR A 223 -16.27 -4.13 3.86
N PHE A 224 -15.16 -3.75 3.22
CA PHE A 224 -15.14 -2.99 1.97
C PHE A 224 -15.36 -3.85 0.73
N ASP A 225 -14.79 -5.06 0.72
CA ASP A 225 -14.90 -6.02 -0.40
C ASP A 225 -14.99 -7.44 0.16
N ILE A 226 -16.00 -8.16 -0.32
CA ILE A 226 -16.40 -9.48 0.18
C ILE A 226 -15.78 -10.64 -0.59
N GLU A 227 -15.16 -10.37 -1.73
CA GLU A 227 -14.67 -11.40 -2.66
C GLU A 227 -13.15 -11.53 -2.60
N GLU A 228 -12.42 -10.41 -2.49
CA GLU A 228 -10.96 -10.39 -2.59
C GLU A 228 -10.29 -9.78 -1.34
N ARG A 229 -9.07 -10.26 -1.02
CA ARG A 229 -8.23 -9.70 0.04
C ARG A 229 -7.55 -8.43 -0.48
N MET A 230 -7.48 -7.39 0.34
CA MET A 230 -6.58 -6.26 0.09
C MET A 230 -5.13 -6.68 0.30
N SER A 231 -4.24 -6.32 -0.62
CA SER A 231 -2.84 -6.77 -0.62
C SER A 231 -1.90 -5.80 -1.33
N TYR A 232 -0.61 -6.03 -1.14
CA TYR A 232 0.39 -5.70 -2.14
C TYR A 232 0.76 -6.95 -2.91
N GLY A 233 0.93 -6.86 -4.22
CA GLY A 233 1.64 -7.90 -4.94
C GLY A 233 3.14 -7.75 -4.76
N VAL A 234 3.86 -8.87 -4.75
CA VAL A 234 5.32 -8.91 -4.55
C VAL A 234 5.95 -9.96 -5.45
N VAL A 235 7.05 -9.60 -6.08
CA VAL A 235 7.95 -10.48 -6.80
C VAL A 235 9.22 -10.69 -5.98
N ALA A 236 9.47 -11.93 -5.59
CA ALA A 236 10.61 -12.33 -4.76
C ALA A 236 11.66 -13.12 -5.57
N THR A 237 12.90 -12.69 -5.43
CA THR A 237 14.12 -13.38 -5.86
C THR A 237 14.89 -13.87 -4.63
N GLU A 238 16.11 -14.36 -4.80
CA GLU A 238 16.96 -14.76 -3.67
C GLU A 238 17.23 -13.58 -2.73
N ASP A 239 17.57 -12.41 -3.26
CA ASP A 239 18.09 -11.29 -2.47
C ASP A 239 17.09 -10.14 -2.27
N THR A 240 16.05 -10.08 -3.10
CA THR A 240 15.12 -8.94 -3.14
C THR A 240 13.68 -9.38 -3.26
N MET A 241 12.79 -8.71 -2.54
CA MET A 241 11.35 -8.67 -2.76
C MET A 241 10.96 -7.27 -3.22
N THR A 242 10.35 -7.15 -4.38
CA THR A 242 9.88 -5.88 -4.93
C THR A 242 8.37 -5.94 -5.06
N SER A 243 7.66 -4.95 -4.51
CA SER A 243 6.23 -4.86 -4.72
C SER A 243 5.92 -4.51 -6.17
N ASP A 244 4.91 -5.14 -6.78
CA ASP A 244 4.44 -4.84 -8.14
C ASP A 244 3.14 -4.01 -8.16
N GLY A 245 2.70 -3.52 -6.99
CA GLY A 245 1.60 -2.58 -6.84
C GLY A 245 0.65 -2.97 -5.72
N ILE A 246 -0.14 -1.99 -5.26
CA ILE A 246 -1.23 -2.22 -4.32
C ILE A 246 -2.46 -2.80 -5.04
N SER A 247 -3.25 -3.62 -4.36
CA SER A 247 -4.42 -4.25 -4.98
C SER A 247 -5.48 -3.22 -5.34
N ALA A 248 -6.17 -3.45 -6.47
CA ALA A 248 -7.13 -2.49 -7.02
C ALA A 248 -8.28 -2.18 -6.04
N ASN A 249 -8.70 -3.15 -5.23
CA ASN A 249 -9.73 -2.95 -4.21
C ASN A 249 -9.26 -2.11 -3.01
N TYR A 250 -7.98 -2.15 -2.65
CA TYR A 250 -7.44 -1.20 -1.67
C TYR A 250 -7.34 0.19 -2.29
N LEU A 251 -6.77 0.28 -3.50
CA LEU A 251 -6.60 1.55 -4.22
C LEU A 251 -7.93 2.29 -4.42
N ALA A 252 -9.00 1.56 -4.73
CA ALA A 252 -10.34 2.12 -4.91
C ALA A 252 -10.98 2.65 -3.62
N VAL A 253 -10.51 2.19 -2.45
CA VAL A 253 -11.05 2.60 -1.16
C VAL A 253 -10.19 3.69 -0.55
N PHE A 254 -8.87 3.45 -0.41
CA PHE A 254 -7.96 4.30 0.36
C PHE A 254 -6.96 5.08 -0.50
N GLY A 255 -6.97 4.88 -1.82
CA GLY A 255 -5.88 5.30 -2.69
C GLY A 255 -4.59 4.53 -2.40
N GLU A 256 -3.45 5.23 -2.51
CA GLU A 256 -2.13 4.66 -2.18
C GLU A 256 -2.04 4.32 -0.69
N TRP A 257 -1.04 3.52 -0.29
CA TRP A 257 -0.94 3.02 1.09
C TRP A 257 -0.95 4.18 2.09
N VAL A 258 -1.98 4.15 2.92
CA VAL A 258 -2.24 5.16 3.93
C VAL A 258 -1.22 5.14 5.07
N ASN A 259 -0.78 6.32 5.46
CA ASN A 259 -0.01 6.50 6.69
C ASN A 259 -0.92 6.47 7.94
N SER A 260 -0.39 6.04 9.08
CA SER A 260 -1.17 5.81 10.30
C SER A 260 -1.83 7.08 10.83
N SER A 261 -1.26 8.26 10.57
CA SER A 261 -1.81 9.54 11.02
C SER A 261 -3.01 10.03 10.21
N ALA A 262 -3.15 9.52 8.99
CA ALA A 262 -4.27 9.81 8.12
C ALA A 262 -5.39 8.78 8.22
N ALA A 263 -5.15 7.62 8.84
CA ALA A 263 -6.07 6.48 8.85
C ALA A 263 -7.55 6.91 9.06
N PRO A 264 -8.51 6.43 8.25
CA PRO A 264 -9.86 6.99 8.27
C PRO A 264 -10.58 6.78 9.59
N ILE A 265 -11.45 7.72 9.94
CA ILE A 265 -12.34 7.58 11.09
C ILE A 265 -13.46 6.60 10.75
N ALA A 266 -13.74 5.70 11.69
CA ALA A 266 -14.72 4.65 11.58
C ALA A 266 -15.52 4.48 12.86
N ILE A 267 -16.60 3.69 12.76
CA ILE A 267 -17.41 3.23 13.87
C ILE A 267 -17.24 1.73 13.97
N PHE A 268 -16.83 1.30 15.16
CA PHE A 268 -16.67 -0.09 15.53
C PHE A 268 -17.78 -0.53 16.49
N TYR A 269 -18.13 -1.82 16.45
CA TYR A 269 -19.08 -2.46 17.35
C TYR A 269 -18.37 -3.59 18.10
N ASP A 270 -18.49 -3.56 19.43
CA ASP A 270 -18.01 -4.61 20.33
C ASP A 270 -18.93 -5.83 20.25
N ASP A 271 -18.48 -6.90 19.59
CA ASP A 271 -19.27 -8.10 19.31
C ASP A 271 -19.08 -9.23 20.34
N ASP A 272 -18.01 -9.18 21.14
CA ASP A 272 -17.65 -10.23 22.10
C ASP A 272 -17.68 -9.77 23.57
N GLY A 273 -17.94 -8.47 23.81
CA GLY A 273 -18.00 -7.86 25.13
C GLY A 273 -16.62 -7.51 25.71
N ASP A 274 -15.57 -7.56 24.89
CA ASP A 274 -14.24 -7.03 25.18
C ASP A 274 -13.85 -5.98 24.13
N ILE A 275 -14.27 -4.74 24.40
CA ILE A 275 -13.92 -3.56 23.61
C ILE A 275 -12.40 -3.39 23.34
N GLY A 276 -11.52 -4.07 24.08
CA GLY A 276 -10.08 -4.07 23.85
C GLY A 276 -9.61 -4.96 22.69
N THR A 277 -10.49 -5.78 22.11
CA THR A 277 -10.15 -6.82 21.12
C THR A 277 -11.08 -6.85 19.91
N ASP A 278 -10.51 -7.02 18.72
CA ASP A 278 -11.14 -7.47 17.46
C ASP A 278 -12.58 -7.01 17.17
N ASN A 279 -12.89 -5.72 17.40
CA ASN A 279 -14.22 -5.14 17.17
C ASN A 279 -14.59 -5.06 15.67
N LEU A 280 -15.88 -5.16 15.36
CA LEU A 280 -16.40 -5.17 13.99
C LEU A 280 -16.55 -3.75 13.42
N LEU A 281 -16.01 -3.51 12.22
CA LEU A 281 -16.21 -2.27 11.48
C LEU A 281 -17.64 -2.19 10.92
N ILE A 282 -18.38 -1.13 11.26
CA ILE A 282 -19.81 -0.96 10.90
C ILE A 282 -20.04 0.21 9.95
N ALA A 283 -19.31 1.30 10.12
CA ALA A 283 -19.42 2.48 9.28
C ALA A 283 -18.07 3.21 9.21
N ASN A 284 -17.87 3.99 8.16
CA ASN A 284 -16.69 4.84 8.00
C ASN A 284 -17.11 6.23 7.52
N CYS A 285 -16.30 7.23 7.84
CA CYS A 285 -16.45 8.56 7.29
C CYS A 285 -15.91 8.57 5.85
N ALA A 286 -16.73 8.99 4.89
CA ALA A 286 -16.34 9.17 3.49
C ALA A 286 -16.46 10.66 3.11
N ASP A 287 -15.60 11.19 2.25
CA ASP A 287 -15.78 12.53 1.69
C ASP A 287 -16.39 12.46 0.26
N ALA A 288 -16.48 13.59 -0.42
CA ALA A 288 -17.08 13.68 -1.76
C ALA A 288 -16.12 13.29 -2.90
N ASP A 289 -14.80 13.27 -2.65
CA ASP A 289 -13.73 13.12 -3.64
C ASP A 289 -12.94 11.79 -3.49
N ASP A 290 -13.05 11.11 -2.34
CA ASP A 290 -12.41 9.85 -1.96
C ASP A 290 -13.31 9.06 -0.97
N HIS A 291 -13.48 7.76 -1.17
CA HIS A 291 -14.43 6.93 -0.40
C HIS A 291 -14.03 6.74 1.08
N VAL A 292 -12.84 7.20 1.47
CA VAL A 292 -12.37 7.43 2.84
C VAL A 292 -11.22 8.43 2.77
N HIS A 293 -11.46 9.71 3.06
CA HIS A 293 -10.33 10.66 3.11
C HIS A 293 -9.28 10.21 4.12
N VAL A 294 -8.05 10.52 3.77
CA VAL A 294 -6.84 10.25 4.51
C VAL A 294 -5.97 11.50 4.44
N GLY A 295 -6.03 12.32 5.50
CA GLY A 295 -5.35 13.61 5.64
C GLY A 295 -5.05 13.96 7.11
N PRO A 296 -4.22 14.98 7.38
CA PRO A 296 -3.77 15.31 8.73
C PRO A 296 -4.93 15.81 9.60
N HIS A 297 -5.31 15.02 10.60
CA HIS A 297 -6.25 15.43 11.63
C HIS A 297 -5.61 16.45 12.57
N SER A 298 -5.94 17.74 12.41
CA SER A 298 -5.68 18.75 13.44
C SER A 298 -6.81 18.73 14.47
N GLY A 299 -6.66 17.94 15.53
CA GLY A 299 -7.71 17.77 16.52
C GLY A 299 -7.43 16.70 17.58
N ASP A 300 -6.19 16.58 18.04
CA ASP A 300 -5.97 16.14 19.43
C ASP A 300 -6.50 17.26 20.32
N ASP A 301 -7.79 17.24 20.62
CA ASP A 301 -8.33 18.10 21.67
C ASP A 301 -9.61 17.50 22.27
N VAL A 302 -9.45 16.45 23.07
CA VAL A 302 -10.26 16.13 24.27
C VAL A 302 -11.81 16.18 24.13
N THR A 303 -12.37 16.16 22.91
CA THR A 303 -13.81 16.29 22.62
C THR A 303 -14.26 15.48 21.39
N GLY A 304 -13.72 14.27 21.23
CA GLY A 304 -14.31 13.24 20.35
C GLY A 304 -13.95 13.35 18.87
N LEU A 305 -14.00 12.19 18.19
CA LEU A 305 -13.83 12.10 16.74
C LEU A 305 -15.06 12.69 16.03
N ALA A 306 -14.84 13.40 14.93
CA ALA A 306 -15.89 13.99 14.11
C ALA A 306 -15.67 13.63 12.64
N CYS A 307 -16.77 13.40 11.92
CA CYS A 307 -16.76 13.17 10.48
C CYS A 307 -17.24 14.44 9.78
N ASP A 308 -16.35 15.07 9.04
CA ASP A 308 -16.65 16.26 8.22
C ASP A 308 -17.30 15.89 6.88
N GLY A 309 -17.29 14.59 6.53
CA GLY A 309 -17.91 14.02 5.34
C GLY A 309 -19.28 13.36 5.59
N GLN A 310 -19.64 12.43 4.71
CA GLN A 310 -20.83 11.59 4.83
C GLN A 310 -20.46 10.27 5.51
N TRP A 311 -21.26 9.83 6.48
CA TRP A 311 -21.12 8.47 7.00
C TRP A 311 -21.60 7.47 5.97
N VAL A 312 -20.82 6.43 5.73
CA VAL A 312 -21.20 5.33 4.86
C VAL A 312 -21.08 4.00 5.60
N THR A 313 -21.94 3.05 5.25
CA THR A 313 -21.82 1.67 5.67
C THR A 313 -21.75 0.77 4.45
N PHE A 314 -20.97 -0.31 4.55
CA PHE A 314 -20.96 -1.39 3.57
C PHE A 314 -21.80 -2.58 4.02
N LYS A 315 -22.50 -2.46 5.16
CA LYS A 315 -23.43 -3.47 5.66
C LYS A 315 -24.71 -3.49 4.84
N GLU A 316 -25.36 -4.65 4.72
CA GLU A 316 -26.63 -4.82 4.00
C GLU A 316 -27.71 -3.84 4.49
N THR A 317 -27.75 -3.60 5.79
CA THR A 317 -28.65 -2.66 6.45
C THR A 317 -27.89 -1.93 7.57
N PRO A 318 -28.07 -0.61 7.74
CA PRO A 318 -27.46 0.11 8.85
C PRO A 318 -27.92 -0.42 10.22
N GLY A 319 -26.99 -0.53 11.16
CA GLY A 319 -27.26 -0.94 12.54
C GLY A 319 -27.23 -2.45 12.78
N LEU A 320 -28.08 -2.92 13.70
CA LEU A 320 -28.11 -4.29 14.20
C LEU A 320 -29.40 -5.01 13.80
N ASP A 321 -29.30 -6.32 13.64
CA ASP A 321 -30.40 -7.22 13.36
C ASP A 321 -31.28 -7.49 14.60
N ALA A 322 -32.29 -8.35 14.43
CA ALA A 322 -33.21 -8.70 15.53
C ALA A 322 -32.53 -9.47 16.69
N SER A 323 -31.33 -10.01 16.48
CA SER A 323 -30.52 -10.66 17.50
C SER A 323 -29.55 -9.72 18.22
N GLY A 324 -29.42 -8.47 17.73
CA GLY A 324 -28.46 -7.51 18.23
C GLY A 324 -27.06 -7.67 17.60
N ALA A 325 -26.94 -8.37 16.48
CA ALA A 325 -25.69 -8.50 15.73
C ALA A 325 -25.66 -7.54 14.53
N PRO A 326 -24.50 -7.03 14.11
CA PRO A 326 -24.40 -6.27 12.88
C PRO A 326 -24.84 -7.08 11.66
N TYR A 327 -25.44 -6.40 10.68
CA TYR A 327 -25.70 -7.04 9.39
C TYR A 327 -24.38 -7.37 8.67
N HIS A 328 -24.43 -8.33 7.73
CA HIS A 328 -23.27 -8.70 6.93
C HIS A 328 -22.91 -7.61 5.92
N SER A 329 -21.64 -7.56 5.54
CA SER A 329 -21.15 -6.65 4.51
C SER A 329 -21.60 -7.13 3.12
N VAL A 330 -21.95 -6.19 2.25
CA VAL A 330 -22.33 -6.45 0.84
C VAL A 330 -21.35 -5.85 -0.16
N GLY A 331 -20.26 -5.22 0.31
CA GLY A 331 -19.21 -4.64 -0.54
C GLY A 331 -19.67 -3.42 -1.35
N VAL A 332 -20.83 -2.86 -1.03
CA VAL A 332 -21.40 -1.68 -1.71
C VAL A 332 -21.67 -0.60 -0.67
N PRO A 333 -21.12 0.62 -0.82
CA PRO A 333 -21.32 1.69 0.13
C PRO A 333 -22.76 2.21 0.10
N GLN A 334 -23.30 2.50 1.27
CA GLN A 334 -24.60 3.12 1.49
C GLN A 334 -24.43 4.32 2.41
N ALA A 335 -24.92 5.49 2.00
CA ALA A 335 -24.92 6.68 2.85
C ALA A 335 -25.88 6.51 4.03
N ILE A 336 -25.44 6.90 5.22
CA ILE A 336 -26.20 6.82 6.46
C ILE A 336 -26.03 8.10 7.28
N THR A 337 -26.92 8.28 8.24
CA THR A 337 -26.72 9.17 9.38
C THR A 337 -26.42 8.33 10.63
N LEU A 338 -25.85 8.94 11.66
CA LEU A 338 -25.69 8.25 12.96
C LEU A 338 -27.02 7.77 13.55
N GLY A 339 -28.14 8.40 13.18
CA GLY A 339 -29.47 7.98 13.63
C GLY A 339 -29.97 6.68 13.00
N ASP A 340 -29.35 6.22 11.90
CA ASP A 340 -29.69 4.96 11.24
C ASP A 340 -29.06 3.74 11.94
N LEU A 341 -28.03 3.96 12.78
CA LEU A 341 -27.31 2.92 13.52
C LEU A 341 -28.04 2.50 14.81
N THR A 342 -29.24 1.93 14.71
CA THR A 342 -30.07 1.44 15.86
C THR A 342 -30.26 2.45 17.01
N SER A 343 -30.98 2.05 18.08
CA SER A 343 -31.21 2.87 19.27
C SER A 343 -29.97 3.05 20.17
N GLY A 344 -28.77 2.79 19.66
CA GLY A 344 -27.51 2.87 20.40
C GLY A 344 -26.94 4.28 20.40
N THR A 345 -26.16 4.61 21.43
CA THR A 345 -25.32 5.81 21.41
C THR A 345 -24.02 5.43 20.72
N VAL A 346 -23.67 6.12 19.62
CA VAL A 346 -22.31 6.03 19.08
C VAL A 346 -21.41 6.91 19.94
N HIS A 347 -20.51 6.29 20.68
CA HIS A 347 -19.54 6.99 21.51
C HIS A 347 -18.47 7.63 20.63
N THR A 348 -18.06 8.84 20.97
CA THR A 348 -17.09 9.61 20.16
C THR A 348 -15.64 9.14 20.32
N SER A 349 -15.39 8.18 21.20
CA SER A 349 -14.11 7.50 21.38
C SER A 349 -14.28 6.18 22.15
N ILE A 350 -13.26 5.33 22.13
CA ILE A 350 -13.22 4.10 22.92
C ILE A 350 -13.26 4.38 24.43
N GLU A 351 -12.64 5.47 24.91
CA GLU A 351 -12.67 5.84 26.34
C GLU A 351 -14.08 6.21 26.80
N HIS A 352 -14.84 6.93 25.97
CA HIS A 352 -16.24 7.24 26.26
C HIS A 352 -17.10 5.97 26.30
N ALA A 353 -16.86 5.03 25.39
CA ALA A 353 -17.54 3.74 25.38
C ALA A 353 -17.23 2.92 26.65
N ILE A 354 -15.95 2.79 27.03
CA ILE A 354 -15.55 2.13 28.28
C ILE A 354 -16.20 2.79 29.50
N ALA A 355 -16.23 4.12 29.55
CA ALA A 355 -16.83 4.85 30.67
C ALA A 355 -18.36 4.70 30.74
N SER A 356 -19.03 4.45 29.61
CA SER A 356 -20.49 4.31 29.55
C SER A 356 -21.01 3.04 30.22
N SER A 357 -20.20 1.98 30.28
CA SER A 357 -20.62 0.63 30.69
C SER A 357 -21.75 0.02 29.85
N ASP A 358 -21.91 0.46 28.59
CA ASP A 358 -22.75 -0.23 27.62
C ASP A 358 -22.22 -1.65 27.38
N ALA A 359 -23.12 -2.62 27.16
CA ALA A 359 -22.72 -4.03 27.06
C ALA A 359 -22.01 -4.38 25.74
N ASN A 360 -22.41 -3.72 24.65
CA ASN A 360 -21.85 -3.87 23.30
C ASN A 360 -21.88 -2.50 22.62
N PRO A 361 -21.02 -1.55 23.06
CA PRO A 361 -21.05 -0.19 22.56
C PRO A 361 -20.67 -0.12 21.08
N MET A 362 -21.22 0.89 20.40
CA MET A 362 -20.63 1.41 19.18
C MET A 362 -19.75 2.61 19.53
N TYR A 363 -18.57 2.70 18.94
CA TYR A 363 -17.64 3.79 19.24
C TYR A 363 -16.82 4.18 18.01
N MET A 364 -16.41 5.45 17.99
CA MET A 364 -15.55 5.96 16.94
C MET A 364 -14.09 5.66 17.26
N ASP A 365 -13.34 5.23 16.24
CA ASP A 365 -11.89 5.05 16.27
C ASP A 365 -11.34 5.11 14.84
N TYR A 366 -10.02 5.02 14.67
CA TYR A 366 -9.38 4.97 13.36
C TYR A 366 -9.34 3.55 12.79
N ILE A 367 -9.43 3.41 11.46
CA ILE A 367 -9.15 2.15 10.75
C ILE A 367 -7.62 1.96 10.68
N GLU A 368 -6.98 1.76 11.83
CA GLU A 368 -5.52 1.60 11.90
C GLU A 368 -5.03 0.45 11.01
N ASP A 369 -5.83 -0.60 10.83
CA ASP A 369 -5.49 -1.74 9.99
C ASP A 369 -5.30 -1.38 8.51
N ALA A 370 -5.83 -0.24 8.05
CA ALA A 370 -5.59 0.25 6.69
C ALA A 370 -4.12 0.67 6.51
N ALA A 371 -3.46 1.16 7.57
CA ALA A 371 -2.04 1.53 7.57
C ALA A 371 -1.09 0.35 7.84
N ASN A 372 -1.62 -0.82 8.21
CA ASN A 372 -0.84 -1.96 8.68
C ASN A 372 -0.83 -3.14 7.69
N LEU A 373 0.28 -3.31 6.97
CA LEU A 373 0.47 -4.42 6.05
C LEU A 373 1.03 -5.66 6.77
N GLY A 374 0.30 -6.78 6.74
CA GLY A 374 0.78 -8.05 7.23
C GLY A 374 1.69 -8.75 6.23
N MET A 375 2.95 -9.04 6.60
CA MET A 375 3.92 -9.71 5.74
C MET A 375 4.30 -11.09 6.27
N THR A 376 4.29 -12.09 5.41
CA THR A 376 4.83 -13.42 5.70
C THR A 376 5.72 -13.86 4.57
N PHE A 377 6.96 -14.20 4.90
CA PHE A 377 7.98 -14.71 3.98
C PHE A 377 8.97 -15.56 4.77
N TRP A 378 9.92 -16.18 4.10
CA TRP A 378 10.97 -16.96 4.76
C TRP A 378 12.35 -16.47 4.35
N ILE A 379 13.27 -16.45 5.33
CA ILE A 379 14.69 -16.23 5.10
C ILE A 379 15.41 -17.52 5.43
N THR A 380 16.36 -17.91 4.58
CA THR A 380 17.23 -19.05 4.81
C THR A 380 18.68 -18.61 4.91
N VAL A 381 19.34 -19.08 5.96
CA VAL A 381 20.77 -18.89 6.21
C VAL A 381 21.47 -20.23 6.00
N ASP A 382 22.46 -20.22 5.12
CA ASP A 382 23.33 -21.33 4.73
C ASP A 382 24.79 -20.92 5.01
N ASP A 383 25.74 -21.24 4.13
CA ASP A 383 27.16 -20.91 4.30
C ASP A 383 27.44 -19.41 4.41
N ASN A 384 27.79 -18.94 5.61
CA ASN A 384 28.08 -17.53 5.91
C ASN A 384 29.57 -17.17 5.84
N THR A 385 30.44 -18.09 5.41
CA THR A 385 31.90 -17.87 5.44
C THR A 385 32.39 -16.77 4.50
N SER A 386 31.60 -16.44 3.47
CA SER A 386 31.92 -15.41 2.49
C SER A 386 31.33 -14.04 2.82
N TRP A 387 30.53 -13.94 3.88
CA TRP A 387 29.84 -12.71 4.24
C TRP A 387 30.83 -11.62 4.67
N PRO A 388 30.60 -10.35 4.28
CA PRO A 388 31.37 -9.21 4.77
C PRO A 388 31.35 -9.10 6.31
N THR A 389 30.22 -9.49 6.91
CA THR A 389 29.99 -9.57 8.36
C THR A 389 29.61 -11.02 8.71
N PRO A 390 30.57 -11.90 9.04
CA PRO A 390 30.27 -13.32 9.27
C PRO A 390 29.27 -13.59 10.40
N ASP A 391 29.13 -12.65 11.34
CA ASP A 391 28.27 -12.76 12.53
C ASP A 391 26.90 -12.10 12.37
N GLY A 392 26.52 -11.63 11.17
CA GLY A 392 25.20 -11.04 10.97
C GLY A 392 24.87 -10.60 9.55
N PHE A 393 23.59 -10.34 9.34
CA PHE A 393 23.05 -9.79 8.09
C PHE A 393 21.94 -8.77 8.42
N THR A 394 21.51 -8.06 7.41
CA THR A 394 20.55 -6.95 7.50
C THR A 394 19.38 -7.22 6.56
N VAL A 395 18.16 -6.94 7.04
CA VAL A 395 16.97 -6.85 6.20
C VAL A 395 16.62 -5.38 6.07
N ARG A 396 16.72 -4.84 4.86
CA ARG A 396 16.41 -3.44 4.54
C ARG A 396 14.99 -3.34 4.00
N TYR A 397 14.19 -2.44 4.55
CA TYR A 397 12.85 -2.10 4.07
C TYR A 397 12.88 -0.69 3.49
N THR A 398 12.62 -0.55 2.18
CA THR A 398 12.66 0.75 1.50
C THR A 398 11.29 1.07 0.93
N PRO A 399 10.58 2.08 1.45
CA PRO A 399 9.33 2.51 0.85
C PRO A 399 9.58 3.25 -0.48
N VAL A 400 8.63 3.15 -1.39
CA VAL A 400 8.55 3.97 -2.60
C VAL A 400 7.43 4.98 -2.38
N VAL A 401 7.84 6.17 -2.00
CA VAL A 401 6.94 7.31 -1.77
C VAL A 401 6.19 7.64 -3.05
N VAL A 402 4.88 7.84 -2.96
CA VAL A 402 4.10 8.41 -4.06
C VAL A 402 4.73 9.76 -4.39
N ALA A 403 5.24 9.90 -5.61
CA ALA A 403 5.71 11.21 -6.04
C ALA A 403 4.55 12.18 -5.82
N ALA A 404 4.81 13.29 -5.13
CA ALA A 404 3.79 14.33 -5.02
C ALA A 404 3.28 14.58 -6.46
N PRO A 405 1.96 14.63 -6.69
CA PRO A 405 1.48 15.15 -7.96
C PRO A 405 2.25 16.45 -8.21
N PRO A 406 2.72 16.70 -9.45
CA PRO A 406 3.40 17.97 -9.74
C PRO A 406 2.53 19.06 -9.12
N ILE A 407 3.13 19.87 -8.24
CA ILE A 407 2.42 21.05 -7.74
C ILE A 407 1.99 21.75 -9.02
N PRO A 408 0.68 21.94 -9.27
CA PRO A 408 0.25 22.63 -10.46
C PRO A 408 0.97 23.97 -10.44
N GLU A 409 1.88 24.12 -11.42
CA GLU A 409 2.63 25.36 -11.53
C GLU A 409 1.61 26.39 -12.03
N PRO A 410 1.65 27.65 -11.56
CA PRO A 410 0.74 28.66 -12.09
C PRO A 410 0.79 28.66 -13.62
N GLU A 411 -0.38 28.69 -14.26
CA GLU A 411 -0.49 28.58 -15.72
C GLU A 411 0.46 29.56 -16.41
N ILE A 412 1.24 29.03 -17.37
CA ILE A 412 2.03 29.85 -18.25
C ILE A 412 1.18 30.02 -19.51
N CYS A 413 0.65 31.22 -19.69
CA CYS A 413 -0.29 31.57 -20.77
C CYS A 413 0.27 31.48 -22.22
N THR A 414 1.41 30.82 -22.38
CA THR A 414 2.07 30.49 -23.63
C THR A 414 2.80 29.16 -23.49
N GLY A 415 2.67 28.26 -24.45
CA GLY A 415 3.47 27.05 -24.47
C GLY A 415 2.71 25.81 -24.92
N GLY A 416 1.38 25.87 -24.96
CA GLY A 416 0.52 24.78 -25.41
C GLY A 416 0.47 23.62 -24.43
N ILE A 417 0.74 23.88 -23.15
CA ILE A 417 0.72 22.93 -22.05
C ILE A 417 -0.21 23.53 -20.99
N ASP A 418 -0.98 22.67 -20.33
CA ASP A 418 -1.80 23.01 -19.16
C ASP A 418 -0.91 22.80 -17.92
N GLU A 419 -0.29 23.86 -17.42
CA GLU A 419 0.68 23.77 -16.32
C GLU A 419 0.03 23.62 -14.94
N ASP A 420 -1.20 24.13 -14.78
CA ASP A 420 -1.96 24.03 -13.54
C ASP A 420 -2.98 22.87 -13.50
N LEU A 421 -3.06 22.12 -14.60
CA LEU A 421 -3.81 20.87 -14.78
C LEU A 421 -5.32 21.02 -14.56
N ASP A 422 -5.88 22.20 -14.84
CA ASP A 422 -7.31 22.46 -14.72
C ASP A 422 -8.13 22.04 -15.96
N GLY A 423 -7.43 21.65 -17.04
CA GLY A 423 -7.98 21.22 -18.31
C GLY A 423 -8.12 22.31 -19.37
N LEU A 424 -7.68 23.53 -19.08
CA LEU A 424 -7.57 24.66 -20.00
C LEU A 424 -6.08 24.91 -20.32
N VAL A 425 -5.80 25.45 -21.51
CA VAL A 425 -4.42 25.61 -22.00
C VAL A 425 -4.25 27.03 -22.52
N ASP A 426 -3.17 27.71 -22.11
CA ASP A 426 -2.80 29.05 -22.56
C ASP A 426 -4.00 30.03 -22.45
N CYS A 427 -4.29 30.80 -23.50
CA CYS A 427 -5.39 31.77 -23.53
C CYS A 427 -6.79 31.15 -23.52
N ALA A 428 -6.93 29.82 -23.64
CA ALA A 428 -8.20 29.16 -23.38
C ALA A 428 -8.51 29.12 -21.87
N ASP A 429 -7.49 29.26 -21.03
CA ASP A 429 -7.65 29.48 -19.60
C ASP A 429 -8.01 30.93 -19.29
N THR A 430 -9.29 31.23 -19.42
CA THR A 430 -9.79 32.58 -19.17
C THR A 430 -9.78 32.98 -17.69
N LEU A 431 -9.56 32.05 -16.76
CA LEU A 431 -9.54 32.37 -15.33
C LEU A 431 -8.14 32.82 -14.90
N ASP A 432 -7.12 32.08 -15.34
CA ASP A 432 -5.74 32.31 -14.92
C ASP A 432 -4.95 33.18 -15.92
N CYS A 433 -5.32 33.15 -17.21
CA CYS A 433 -4.68 33.96 -18.27
C CYS A 433 -5.44 35.23 -18.69
N ALA A 434 -6.55 35.56 -18.02
CA ALA A 434 -7.42 36.72 -18.37
C ALA A 434 -6.72 38.08 -18.46
N THR A 435 -5.56 38.24 -17.83
CA THR A 435 -4.79 39.50 -17.83
C THR A 435 -3.40 39.36 -18.41
N ASP A 436 -3.06 38.19 -18.95
CA ASP A 436 -1.75 37.97 -19.54
C ASP A 436 -1.65 38.73 -20.88
N PRO A 437 -0.61 39.57 -21.08
CA PRO A 437 -0.38 40.28 -22.34
C PRO A 437 -0.23 39.37 -23.56
N ALA A 438 0.12 38.09 -23.37
CA ALA A 438 0.15 37.09 -24.42
C ALA A 438 -1.25 36.73 -24.94
N CYS A 439 -2.29 37.00 -24.16
CA CYS A 439 -3.69 36.81 -24.54
C CYS A 439 -4.38 38.13 -24.89
N ASP A 440 -3.65 39.25 -24.86
CA ASP A 440 -4.09 40.58 -25.30
C ASP A 440 -3.81 40.75 -26.80
N PHE A 441 -4.33 39.82 -27.61
CA PHE A 441 -4.41 40.02 -29.04
C PHE A 441 -5.71 40.79 -29.30
N PRO A 442 -5.66 42.05 -29.80
CA PRO A 442 -6.81 42.53 -30.55
C PRO A 442 -7.00 41.51 -31.69
N PRO A 443 -8.21 40.98 -31.91
CA PRO A 443 -8.45 40.07 -33.00
C PRO A 443 -7.86 40.71 -34.27
N PRO A 444 -6.93 40.04 -34.99
CA PRO A 444 -6.45 40.58 -36.25
C PRO A 444 -7.68 40.83 -37.12
N ALA A 445 -7.83 42.04 -37.64
CA ALA A 445 -9.07 42.50 -38.27
C ALA A 445 -9.42 41.80 -39.60
N ASP A 446 -8.71 40.72 -39.95
CA ASP A 446 -8.86 39.97 -41.18
C ASP A 446 -8.60 38.47 -40.86
N GLU A 447 -9.61 37.64 -41.06
CA GLU A 447 -9.50 36.17 -41.04
C GLU A 447 -8.52 35.68 -42.12
N LEU A 448 -7.72 34.65 -41.81
CA LEU A 448 -6.67 34.14 -42.69
C LEU A 448 -7.16 33.12 -43.72
N CYS A 449 -8.36 32.56 -43.52
CA CYS A 449 -9.03 31.60 -44.39
C CYS A 449 -8.10 30.43 -44.73
N ASP A 450 -7.50 29.79 -43.71
CA ASP A 450 -6.54 28.69 -43.85
C ASP A 450 -6.88 27.44 -43.02
N GLY A 451 -8.14 27.30 -42.59
CA GLY A 451 -8.64 26.18 -41.79
C GLY A 451 -8.52 26.38 -40.28
N MET A 452 -8.20 27.59 -39.83
CA MET A 452 -8.14 27.98 -38.42
C MET A 452 -8.88 29.31 -38.21
N ASP A 453 -9.47 29.50 -37.04
CA ASP A 453 -10.08 30.77 -36.62
C ASP A 453 -8.96 31.75 -36.24
N GLY A 454 -8.52 32.55 -37.20
CA GLY A 454 -7.40 33.47 -37.09
C GLY A 454 -7.75 34.76 -36.35
N ASP A 455 -9.03 35.17 -36.34
CA ASP A 455 -9.51 36.36 -35.66
C ASP A 455 -10.25 36.09 -34.33
N GLY A 456 -10.56 34.84 -34.03
CA GLY A 456 -11.11 34.39 -32.74
C GLY A 456 -12.60 34.67 -32.56
N ASP A 457 -13.37 34.89 -33.63
CA ASP A 457 -14.81 35.14 -33.55
C ASP A 457 -15.66 33.85 -33.50
N GLY A 458 -15.01 32.69 -33.68
CA GLY A 458 -15.62 31.36 -33.64
C GLY A 458 -16.10 30.85 -35.01
N LEU A 459 -15.88 31.60 -36.09
CA LEU A 459 -16.11 31.18 -37.46
C LEU A 459 -14.78 30.83 -38.15
N VAL A 460 -14.84 29.99 -39.18
CA VAL A 460 -13.65 29.49 -39.88
C VAL A 460 -13.95 29.41 -41.37
N ASP A 461 -13.00 29.79 -42.22
CA ASP A 461 -13.06 29.67 -43.68
C ASP A 461 -14.35 30.28 -44.27
N CYS A 462 -15.04 29.60 -45.20
CA CYS A 462 -16.23 30.17 -45.85
C CYS A 462 -17.43 30.36 -44.92
N ALA A 463 -17.41 29.79 -43.72
CA ALA A 463 -18.40 30.10 -42.69
C ALA A 463 -18.15 31.48 -42.05
N ASP A 464 -16.94 32.02 -42.23
CA ASP A 464 -16.54 33.35 -41.80
C ASP A 464 -16.88 34.41 -42.88
N PRO A 465 -17.67 35.45 -42.53
CA PRO A 465 -17.98 36.56 -43.43
C PRO A 465 -16.76 37.31 -43.99
N ASP A 466 -15.63 37.31 -43.28
CA ASP A 466 -14.40 37.99 -43.71
C ASP A 466 -13.65 37.21 -44.80
N CYS A 467 -14.01 35.94 -45.01
CA CYS A 467 -13.53 35.13 -46.13
C CYS A 467 -14.34 35.29 -47.43
N GLU A 468 -15.38 36.13 -47.48
CA GLU A 468 -16.21 36.29 -48.68
C GLU A 468 -15.37 36.70 -49.92
N GLY A 469 -15.33 35.83 -50.93
CA GLY A 469 -14.59 36.04 -52.18
C GLY A 469 -13.13 35.61 -52.17
N VAL A 470 -12.63 34.99 -51.09
CA VAL A 470 -11.29 34.42 -51.00
C VAL A 470 -11.23 33.08 -51.74
N ASP A 471 -10.16 32.86 -52.51
CA ASP A 471 -9.87 31.60 -53.22
C ASP A 471 -9.02 30.70 -52.32
N MET A 472 -9.63 29.62 -51.83
CA MET A 472 -9.06 28.64 -50.90
C MET A 472 -8.23 27.57 -51.62
N GLY A 473 -8.03 27.71 -52.93
CA GLY A 473 -7.36 26.73 -53.80
C GLY A 473 -8.21 25.50 -54.13
N ALA A 474 -9.19 25.16 -53.30
CA ALA A 474 -10.23 24.16 -53.59
C ALA A 474 -11.48 24.77 -54.24
N GLY A 475 -11.84 25.99 -53.85
CA GLY A 475 -12.95 26.77 -54.38
C GLY A 475 -12.91 28.20 -53.82
N VAL A 476 -13.88 29.03 -54.23
CA VAL A 476 -13.95 30.45 -53.79
C VAL A 476 -15.13 30.62 -52.85
N CYS A 477 -14.91 31.19 -51.66
CA CYS A 477 -15.99 31.47 -50.73
C CYS A 477 -16.97 32.51 -51.30
N GLY A 478 -18.27 32.31 -51.08
CA GLY A 478 -19.36 33.14 -51.56
C GLY A 478 -20.62 32.32 -51.89
N PRO A 479 -21.65 32.95 -52.49
CA PRO A 479 -22.95 32.30 -52.63
C PRO A 479 -22.95 31.03 -53.48
N GLU A 480 -23.48 29.94 -52.92
CA GLU A 480 -23.62 28.65 -53.57
C GLU A 480 -24.93 28.59 -54.39
N GLY A 481 -24.82 28.59 -55.72
CA GLY A 481 -26.00 28.56 -56.60
C GLY A 481 -25.77 28.77 -58.08
N LYS A 482 -24.51 28.99 -58.50
CA LYS A 482 -24.13 29.10 -59.92
C LYS A 482 -23.56 27.79 -60.42
N PHE A 483 -23.43 27.65 -61.74
CA PHE A 483 -22.95 26.39 -62.34
C PHE A 483 -21.57 25.99 -61.80
N ASP A 484 -20.70 26.97 -61.64
CA ASP A 484 -19.32 26.86 -61.19
C ASP A 484 -19.16 26.62 -59.69
N THR A 485 -20.13 27.01 -58.86
CA THR A 485 -20.16 26.77 -57.39
C THR A 485 -21.09 25.62 -57.00
N CYS A 486 -21.63 24.88 -57.97
CA CYS A 486 -22.54 23.75 -57.72
C CYS A 486 -22.02 22.49 -58.42
N SER A 487 -20.73 22.51 -58.79
CA SER A 487 -20.03 21.36 -59.36
C SER A 487 -18.51 21.44 -59.18
N ASP A 488 -18.03 22.15 -58.15
CA ASP A 488 -16.62 22.31 -57.80
C ASP A 488 -16.19 21.49 -56.57
N ASP A 489 -17.08 20.65 -56.02
CA ASP A 489 -16.84 19.80 -54.85
C ASP A 489 -16.40 20.62 -53.60
N PHE A 490 -16.79 21.89 -53.52
CA PHE A 490 -16.42 22.85 -52.47
C PHE A 490 -17.67 23.46 -51.84
N ASP A 491 -17.67 23.68 -50.52
CA ASP A 491 -18.74 24.37 -49.80
C ASP A 491 -18.46 25.87 -49.88
N ASN A 492 -19.09 26.54 -50.86
CA ASN A 492 -18.78 27.93 -51.14
C ASN A 492 -19.37 28.87 -50.08
N ASP A 493 -20.50 28.56 -49.45
CA ASP A 493 -21.17 29.46 -48.49
C ASP A 493 -21.06 29.05 -47.01
N GLY A 494 -20.34 27.96 -46.73
CA GLY A 494 -19.90 27.56 -45.40
C GLY A 494 -20.99 26.93 -44.54
N ASP A 495 -22.07 26.41 -45.13
CA ASP A 495 -23.20 25.84 -44.40
C ASP A 495 -23.08 24.32 -44.12
N GLY A 496 -22.04 23.69 -44.66
CA GLY A 496 -21.65 22.31 -44.45
C GLY A 496 -22.14 21.33 -45.53
N ASP A 497 -22.95 21.78 -46.49
CA ASP A 497 -23.36 21.00 -47.66
C ASP A 497 -22.56 21.42 -48.91
N VAL A 498 -22.34 20.49 -49.84
CA VAL A 498 -21.57 20.75 -51.09
C VAL A 498 -22.37 20.42 -52.34
N ASP A 499 -22.24 21.25 -53.36
CA ASP A 499 -22.78 21.07 -54.71
C ASP A 499 -24.28 20.70 -54.72
N CYS A 500 -24.64 19.56 -55.29
CA CYS A 500 -26.05 19.16 -55.41
C CYS A 500 -26.69 18.68 -54.11
N ILE A 501 -25.89 18.57 -53.04
CA ILE A 501 -26.37 18.31 -51.68
C ILE A 501 -26.81 19.65 -51.05
N ASP A 502 -26.16 20.76 -51.44
CA ASP A 502 -26.50 22.10 -50.98
C ASP A 502 -27.89 22.58 -51.44
N GLY A 503 -28.57 23.27 -50.53
CA GLY A 503 -29.91 23.82 -50.72
C GLY A 503 -29.96 24.99 -51.72
N GLY A 504 -28.91 25.81 -51.75
CA GLY A 504 -28.67 26.87 -52.72
C GLY A 504 -28.60 26.38 -54.16
N CYS A 505 -28.07 25.18 -54.38
CA CYS A 505 -27.94 24.53 -55.69
C CYS A 505 -29.20 23.84 -56.22
N SER A 506 -30.28 23.75 -55.44
CA SER A 506 -31.55 23.07 -55.80
C SER A 506 -32.22 23.55 -57.10
N LYS A 507 -31.91 24.77 -57.56
CA LYS A 507 -32.42 25.34 -58.84
C LYS A 507 -31.43 25.29 -59.98
N ASN A 508 -30.20 24.86 -59.73
CA ASN A 508 -29.15 24.77 -60.71
C ASN A 508 -29.44 23.64 -61.72
N LYS A 509 -28.99 23.81 -62.97
CA LYS A 509 -29.12 22.79 -64.01
C LYS A 509 -28.15 21.63 -63.81
N SER A 510 -27.02 21.84 -63.12
CA SER A 510 -26.06 20.77 -62.81
C SER A 510 -26.66 19.68 -61.94
N CYS A 511 -27.67 20.03 -61.13
CA CYS A 511 -28.29 19.16 -60.12
C CYS A 511 -29.69 18.66 -60.49
N ARG A 512 -30.06 18.70 -61.78
CA ARG A 512 -31.42 18.38 -62.28
C ARG A 512 -31.47 17.32 -63.37
#